data_AF-A0A7L3FCV5-F1
#
_entry.id   AF-A0A7L3FCV5-F1
#
_cell.length_a   1.000
_cell.length_b   1.000
_cell.length_c   1.000
_cell.angle_alpha   90.00
_cell.angle_beta   90.00
_cell.angle_gamma   90.00
#
_symmetry.space_group_name_H-M   'P 1'
#
loop_
_entity.id
_entity.type
_entity.pdbx_description
1 polymer ?
#
loop_
_entity_poly.entity_id
_entity_poly.type
_entity_poly.pdbx_seq_one_letter_code
_entity_poly.pdbx_strand_id
1 'polypeptide(L)'
;VLRRGTVYGSYVEWEDMRVLETATLQHHRSMNPCPLYDEFTGTLFLFFITVLGRTPEAYQIVTGQNVTRLCCVTSTDQGLSWSKARDLTQQVIGGAIKDWATFALGPGHGIQLRSGRLLVPAYSYHIDCKECFGQLCKTTPHSFTFYSDDHGRGWRFGEFIPNLQTGECQLVSVDEEDGSNVLYCNARSPLGFRVQALSTDDGAVFHGGQLVQRLVEPPHGCHGSVIGFPAPFVYVPATPQAPGSPLGGLACRLLSRQAHGGTLMQGDPAAPPNPAPFFQAPTWVLYPHPTSSMARVNMGVHLSTFPRDVESWTEPWVIYEGPSAYSDLAYMELPYEEASISGGPAIAFACLYENGTRSPYEQISFSMFTLYDVLQNIPLRATMARRDGGLPRRRKRGRRSCIIS
;
A
#
# COMPACT_ATOMS: atom_id res chain seq x y z
N VAL A 1 11.38 -1.23 -19.79
CA VAL A 1 12.44 -0.20 -19.70
C VAL A 1 12.77 0.04 -18.24
N LEU A 2 13.92 0.64 -17.94
CA LEU A 2 14.38 0.99 -16.59
C LEU A 2 15.17 2.31 -16.64
N ARG A 3 15.01 3.16 -15.61
CA ARG A 3 15.90 4.27 -15.29
C ARG A 3 16.36 4.09 -13.85
N ARG A 4 17.63 4.35 -13.57
CA ARG A 4 18.14 4.40 -12.19
C ARG A 4 18.29 5.86 -11.78
N GLY A 5 17.96 6.16 -10.54
CA GLY A 5 18.08 7.50 -9.98
C GLY A 5 18.95 7.50 -8.74
N THR A 6 19.80 8.51 -8.59
CA THR A 6 20.58 8.76 -7.37
C THR A 6 20.00 9.97 -6.65
N VAL A 7 19.74 9.82 -5.35
CA VAL A 7 19.18 10.89 -4.52
C VAL A 7 20.30 11.83 -4.07
N TYR A 8 20.12 13.12 -4.31
CA TYR A 8 20.99 14.19 -3.86
C TYR A 8 20.17 15.20 -3.07
N GLY A 9 20.18 15.06 -1.75
CA GLY A 9 19.41 15.92 -0.85
C GLY A 9 17.91 15.88 -1.17
N SER A 10 17.40 16.94 -1.80
CA SER A 10 15.98 17.11 -2.14
C SER A 10 15.63 16.86 -3.62
N TYR A 11 16.55 16.33 -4.43
CA TYR A 11 16.27 15.96 -5.81
C TYR A 11 16.86 14.59 -6.20
N VAL A 12 16.42 14.06 -7.35
CA VAL A 12 16.91 12.80 -7.91
C VAL A 12 17.51 13.06 -9.28
N GLU A 13 18.75 12.63 -9.48
CA GLU A 13 19.39 12.63 -10.79
C GLU A 13 19.15 11.27 -11.46
N TRP A 14 18.48 11.28 -12.60
CA TRP A 14 18.11 10.07 -13.33
C TRP A 14 19.08 9.78 -14.47
N GLU A 15 19.61 8.57 -14.48
CA GLU A 15 20.32 8.03 -15.63
C GLU A 15 19.42 7.90 -16.86
N ASP A 16 20.04 7.64 -18.02
CA ASP A 16 19.33 7.39 -19.26
C ASP A 16 18.43 6.15 -19.17
N MET A 17 17.31 6.21 -19.89
CA MET A 17 16.42 5.08 -20.02
C MET A 17 17.07 3.97 -20.85
N ARG A 18 17.01 2.75 -20.33
CA ARG A 18 17.44 1.55 -21.04
C ARG A 18 16.33 0.52 -21.17
N VAL A 19 16.36 -0.22 -22.26
CA VAL A 19 15.54 -1.42 -22.44
C VAL A 19 16.16 -2.54 -21.60
N LEU A 20 15.32 -3.25 -20.86
CA LEU A 20 15.76 -4.41 -20.11
C LEU A 20 15.54 -5.66 -20.97
N GLU A 21 16.47 -5.92 -21.87
CA GLU A 21 16.36 -6.99 -22.88
C GLU A 21 16.24 -8.39 -22.28
N THR A 22 16.75 -8.59 -21.06
CA THR A 22 16.69 -9.87 -20.37
C THR A 22 15.31 -10.19 -19.77
N ALA A 23 14.46 -9.17 -19.55
CA ALA A 23 13.13 -9.33 -18.98
C ALA A 23 12.08 -9.62 -20.06
N THR A 24 12.31 -10.66 -20.86
CA THR A 24 11.43 -11.08 -21.96
C THR A 24 11.45 -12.60 -22.16
N LEU A 25 10.37 -13.12 -22.74
CA LEU A 25 10.31 -14.48 -23.30
C LEU A 25 10.02 -14.39 -24.79
N GLN A 26 10.61 -15.28 -25.58
CA GLN A 26 10.44 -15.30 -27.02
C GLN A 26 8.95 -15.39 -27.40
N HIS A 27 8.52 -14.56 -28.36
CA HIS A 27 7.12 -14.43 -28.82
C HIS A 27 6.11 -13.94 -27.77
N HIS A 28 6.55 -13.52 -26.58
CA HIS A 28 5.67 -12.97 -25.56
C HIS A 28 5.90 -11.47 -25.39
N ARG A 29 4.89 -10.78 -24.89
CA ARG A 29 5.02 -9.39 -24.40
C ARG A 29 5.17 -9.39 -22.88
N SER A 30 6.08 -8.58 -22.35
CA SER A 30 6.29 -8.41 -20.91
C SER A 30 5.42 -7.28 -20.36
N MET A 31 4.75 -7.50 -19.24
CA MET A 31 3.83 -6.54 -18.60
C MET A 31 3.94 -6.63 -17.07
N ASN A 32 3.34 -5.65 -16.37
CA ASN A 32 3.22 -5.61 -14.90
C ASN A 32 4.55 -5.84 -14.17
N PRO A 33 5.56 -4.95 -14.33
CA PRO A 33 6.79 -5.04 -13.56
C PRO A 33 6.49 -4.89 -12.06
N CYS A 34 7.05 -5.80 -11.27
CA CYS A 34 6.95 -5.83 -9.82
C CYS A 34 8.36 -6.01 -9.22
N PRO A 35 9.07 -4.90 -8.95
CA PRO A 35 10.39 -4.95 -8.33
C PRO A 35 10.27 -5.27 -6.84
N LEU A 36 11.24 -6.01 -6.31
CA LEU A 36 11.37 -6.35 -4.90
C LEU A 36 12.86 -6.40 -4.55
N TYR A 37 13.26 -5.76 -3.46
CA TYR A 37 14.62 -5.81 -2.95
C TYR A 37 14.69 -6.71 -1.73
N ASP A 38 15.59 -7.67 -1.74
CA ASP A 38 15.93 -8.49 -0.58
C ASP A 38 17.15 -7.88 0.12
N GLU A 39 16.89 -7.17 1.21
CA GLU A 39 17.89 -6.45 2.00
C GLU A 39 18.94 -7.38 2.61
N PHE A 40 18.57 -8.63 2.91
CA PHE A 40 19.49 -9.57 3.57
C PHE A 40 20.52 -10.13 2.60
N THR A 41 20.16 -10.27 1.32
CA THR A 41 21.05 -10.81 0.29
C THR A 41 21.62 -9.74 -0.65
N GLY A 42 21.05 -8.53 -0.64
CA GLY A 42 21.36 -7.48 -1.62
C GLY A 42 20.84 -7.80 -3.03
N THR A 43 19.92 -8.76 -3.17
CA THR A 43 19.39 -9.19 -4.46
C THR A 43 18.17 -8.35 -4.84
N LEU A 44 18.20 -7.75 -6.03
CA LEU A 44 17.03 -7.15 -6.66
C LEU A 44 16.33 -8.21 -7.50
N PHE A 45 15.05 -8.43 -7.21
CA PHE A 45 14.15 -9.21 -8.04
C PHE A 45 13.30 -8.26 -8.87
N LEU A 46 13.08 -8.59 -10.13
CA LEU A 46 12.03 -7.99 -10.95
C LEU A 46 11.14 -9.10 -11.46
N PHE A 47 9.96 -9.21 -10.84
CA PHE A 47 8.89 -10.05 -11.32
C PHE A 47 8.11 -9.34 -12.41
N PHE A 48 7.56 -10.10 -13.33
CA PHE A 48 6.69 -9.59 -14.40
C PHE A 48 5.85 -10.74 -14.95
N ILE A 49 4.75 -10.41 -15.61
CA ILE A 49 4.05 -11.39 -16.44
C ILE A 49 4.53 -11.31 -17.87
N THR A 50 4.43 -12.43 -18.58
CA THR A 50 4.47 -12.42 -20.03
C THR A 50 3.22 -13.05 -20.62
N VAL A 51 2.77 -12.53 -21.77
CA VAL A 51 1.58 -13.05 -22.47
C VAL A 51 1.96 -13.39 -23.90
N LEU A 52 1.57 -14.59 -24.35
CA LEU A 52 1.89 -15.06 -25.71
C LEU A 52 1.28 -14.13 -26.77
N GLY A 53 2.14 -13.64 -27.67
CA GLY A 53 1.77 -12.76 -28.77
C GLY A 53 0.95 -11.55 -28.33
N ARG A 54 -0.22 -11.39 -28.97
CA ARG A 54 -1.15 -10.28 -28.74
C ARG A 54 -2.46 -10.72 -28.10
N THR A 55 -2.50 -11.91 -27.48
CA THR A 55 -3.73 -12.45 -26.87
C THR A 55 -4.28 -11.48 -25.81
N PRO A 56 -5.48 -10.92 -25.97
CA PRO A 56 -6.06 -9.97 -25.02
C PRO A 56 -6.45 -10.62 -23.69
N GLU A 57 -6.43 -9.86 -22.61
CA GLU A 57 -6.93 -10.31 -21.29
C GLU A 57 -8.40 -10.77 -21.38
N ALA A 58 -9.26 -9.96 -22.01
CA ALA A 58 -10.67 -10.28 -22.20
C ALA A 58 -10.91 -11.61 -22.93
N TYR A 59 -10.06 -11.96 -23.90
CA TYR A 59 -10.14 -13.25 -24.58
C TYR A 59 -9.86 -14.40 -23.61
N GLN A 60 -8.82 -14.28 -22.80
CA GLN A 60 -8.47 -15.30 -21.80
C GLN A 60 -9.59 -15.44 -20.76
N ILE A 61 -10.15 -14.32 -20.26
CA ILE A 61 -11.28 -14.30 -19.31
C ILE A 61 -12.52 -15.01 -19.85
N VAL A 62 -12.85 -14.78 -21.12
CA VAL A 62 -14.06 -15.35 -21.76
C VAL A 62 -13.88 -16.82 -22.15
N THR A 63 -12.68 -17.23 -22.55
CA THR A 63 -12.43 -18.58 -23.07
C THR A 63 -11.83 -19.53 -22.03
N GLY A 64 -11.26 -19.02 -20.95
CA GLY A 64 -10.45 -19.79 -20.01
C GLY A 64 -9.09 -20.24 -20.59
N GLN A 65 -8.72 -19.79 -21.80
CA GLN A 65 -7.45 -20.15 -22.43
C GLN A 65 -6.32 -19.27 -21.89
N ASN A 66 -5.78 -19.67 -20.73
CA ASN A 66 -4.70 -18.96 -20.09
C ASN A 66 -3.35 -19.19 -20.80
N VAL A 67 -2.78 -18.11 -21.33
CA VAL A 67 -1.46 -18.08 -21.98
C VAL A 67 -0.49 -17.12 -21.28
N THR A 68 -0.77 -16.83 -20.00
CA THR A 68 0.02 -15.93 -19.17
C THR A 68 1.08 -16.70 -18.39
N ARG A 69 2.30 -16.16 -18.31
CA ARG A 69 3.44 -16.76 -17.61
C ARG A 69 3.94 -15.83 -16.51
N LEU A 70 4.33 -16.40 -15.38
CA LEU A 70 5.03 -15.72 -14.29
C LEU A 70 6.53 -15.77 -14.56
N CYS A 71 7.18 -14.62 -14.64
CA CYS A 71 8.60 -14.52 -14.94
C CYS A 71 9.35 -13.69 -13.91
N CYS A 72 10.65 -13.94 -13.78
CA CYS A 72 11.55 -13.20 -12.90
C CYS A 72 12.93 -13.05 -13.53
N VAL A 73 13.51 -11.86 -13.40
CA VAL A 73 14.96 -11.60 -13.55
C VAL A 73 15.51 -11.09 -12.23
N THR A 74 16.80 -11.32 -11.98
CA THR A 74 17.47 -10.84 -10.76
C THR A 74 18.72 -10.04 -11.09
N SER A 75 19.09 -9.15 -10.17
CA SER A 75 20.34 -8.39 -10.21
C SER A 75 21.00 -8.44 -8.83
N THR A 76 22.32 -8.57 -8.82
CA THR A 76 23.16 -8.55 -7.60
C THR A 76 24.13 -7.37 -7.58
N ASP A 77 23.92 -6.40 -8.48
CA ASP A 77 24.78 -5.25 -8.72
C ASP A 77 23.95 -3.96 -8.83
N GLN A 78 22.94 -3.84 -7.97
CA GLN A 78 22.07 -2.66 -7.87
C GLN A 78 21.38 -2.29 -9.19
N GLY A 79 20.97 -3.33 -9.92
CA GLY A 79 20.26 -3.22 -11.18
C GLY A 79 21.16 -2.92 -12.36
N LEU A 80 22.49 -2.86 -12.23
CA LEU A 80 23.41 -2.61 -13.36
C LEU A 80 23.28 -3.69 -14.44
N SER A 81 23.30 -4.95 -14.05
CA SER A 81 23.10 -6.10 -14.94
C SER A 81 22.02 -7.03 -14.38
N TRP A 82 21.44 -7.83 -15.27
CA TRP A 82 20.30 -8.67 -14.93
C TRP A 82 20.48 -10.08 -15.49
N SER A 83 20.03 -11.07 -14.73
CA SER A 83 19.98 -12.47 -15.16
C SER A 83 19.08 -12.64 -16.39
N LYS A 84 19.18 -13.80 -17.04
CA LYS A 84 18.14 -14.24 -18.00
C LYS A 84 16.80 -14.43 -17.27
N ALA A 85 15.70 -14.20 -18.00
CA ALA A 85 14.36 -14.47 -17.50
C ALA A 85 14.19 -15.95 -17.12
N ARG A 86 13.66 -16.20 -15.92
CA ARG A 86 13.21 -17.50 -15.46
C ARG A 86 11.68 -17.55 -15.54
N ASP A 87 11.13 -18.54 -16.23
CA ASP A 87 9.69 -18.85 -16.17
C ASP A 87 9.42 -19.68 -14.91
N LEU A 88 8.68 -19.09 -13.97
CA LEU A 88 8.34 -19.68 -12.68
C LEU A 88 6.95 -20.32 -12.68
N THR A 89 6.21 -20.25 -13.79
CA THR A 89 4.79 -20.63 -13.86
C THR A 89 4.56 -22.07 -13.39
N GLN A 90 5.31 -23.02 -13.93
CA GLN A 90 5.13 -24.43 -13.58
C GLN A 90 5.61 -24.76 -12.16
N GLN A 91 6.68 -24.11 -11.71
CA GLN A 91 7.26 -24.34 -10.38
C GLN A 91 6.36 -23.80 -9.26
N VAL A 92 5.72 -22.65 -9.49
CA VAL A 92 5.01 -21.90 -8.44
C VAL A 92 3.50 -22.09 -8.50
N ILE A 93 2.92 -22.02 -9.71
CA ILE A 93 1.46 -22.12 -9.90
C ILE A 93 1.06 -23.56 -10.21
N GLY A 94 1.88 -24.25 -11.02
CA GLY A 94 1.68 -25.66 -11.34
C GLY A 94 0.30 -25.96 -11.93
N GLY A 95 -0.40 -26.96 -11.39
CA GLY A 95 -1.70 -27.41 -11.89
C GLY A 95 -2.83 -26.39 -11.72
N ALA A 96 -2.73 -25.51 -10.71
CA ALA A 96 -3.77 -24.52 -10.38
C ALA A 96 -4.01 -23.51 -11.51
N ILE A 97 -3.06 -23.35 -12.43
CA ILE A 97 -3.20 -22.44 -13.57
C ILE A 97 -4.39 -22.79 -14.49
N LYS A 98 -4.88 -24.04 -14.45
CA LYS A 98 -6.05 -24.50 -15.22
C LYS A 98 -7.39 -24.00 -14.67
N ASP A 99 -7.37 -23.46 -13.45
CA ASP A 99 -8.53 -22.87 -12.80
C ASP A 99 -8.51 -21.34 -12.89
N TRP A 100 -7.47 -20.76 -13.51
CA TRP A 100 -7.33 -19.33 -13.71
C TRP A 100 -7.47 -19.02 -15.19
N ALA A 101 -8.43 -18.18 -15.55
CA ALA A 101 -8.59 -17.70 -16.91
C ALA A 101 -7.38 -16.86 -17.34
N THR A 102 -6.86 -16.02 -16.43
CA THR A 102 -5.57 -15.32 -16.53
C THR A 102 -5.19 -14.80 -15.13
N PHE A 103 -4.01 -14.21 -14.96
CA PHE A 103 -3.55 -13.61 -13.71
C PHE A 103 -2.55 -12.50 -13.99
N ALA A 104 -2.30 -11.62 -13.02
CA ALA A 104 -1.23 -10.65 -13.10
C ALA A 104 -0.61 -10.35 -11.73
N LEU A 105 0.49 -9.60 -11.75
CA LEU A 105 1.19 -9.11 -10.57
C LEU A 105 0.87 -7.63 -10.32
N GLY A 106 0.95 -7.22 -9.06
CA GLY A 106 0.79 -5.84 -8.58
C GLY A 106 -0.23 -5.07 -9.42
N PRO A 107 0.21 -4.11 -10.26
CA PRO A 107 1.63 -3.77 -10.56
C PRO A 107 2.32 -2.96 -9.44
N GLY A 108 3.58 -2.57 -9.65
CA GLY A 108 4.37 -1.80 -8.67
C GLY A 108 5.11 -2.70 -7.68
N HIS A 109 5.63 -2.15 -6.59
CA HIS A 109 6.59 -2.85 -5.73
C HIS A 109 6.02 -4.08 -4.96
N GLY A 110 6.89 -5.07 -4.74
CA GLY A 110 6.72 -6.09 -3.71
C GLY A 110 7.39 -5.66 -2.40
N ILE A 111 7.19 -6.43 -1.32
CA ILE A 111 7.72 -6.08 0.01
C ILE A 111 8.53 -7.22 0.62
N GLN A 112 9.47 -6.87 1.50
CA GLN A 112 10.13 -7.81 2.40
C GLN A 112 9.63 -7.54 3.82
N LEU A 113 9.20 -8.60 4.52
CA LEU A 113 8.84 -8.52 5.93
C LEU A 113 10.09 -8.55 6.80
N ARG A 114 9.98 -8.07 8.05
CA ARG A 114 11.07 -8.14 9.04
C ARG A 114 11.57 -9.57 9.30
N SER A 115 10.71 -10.57 9.08
CA SER A 115 11.06 -11.99 9.17
C SER A 115 12.00 -12.46 8.04
N GLY A 116 12.21 -11.64 7.01
CA GLY A 116 12.94 -11.99 5.79
C GLY A 116 12.04 -12.54 4.67
N ARG A 117 10.77 -12.85 4.96
CA ARG A 117 9.80 -13.31 3.94
C ARG A 117 9.64 -12.25 2.85
N LEU A 118 9.75 -12.69 1.60
CA LEU A 118 9.52 -11.86 0.41
C LEU A 118 8.07 -12.04 -0.07
N LEU A 119 7.41 -10.95 -0.45
CA LEU A 119 6.00 -10.94 -0.87
C LEU A 119 5.82 -10.19 -2.19
N VAL A 120 5.12 -10.81 -3.13
CA VAL A 120 4.78 -10.25 -4.45
C VAL A 120 3.25 -10.25 -4.61
N PRO A 121 2.58 -9.08 -4.54
CA PRO A 121 1.13 -9.01 -4.70
C PRO A 121 0.70 -9.48 -6.08
N ALA A 122 -0.45 -10.16 -6.16
CA ALA A 122 -0.99 -10.68 -7.40
C ALA A 122 -2.52 -10.78 -7.36
N TYR A 123 -3.12 -11.03 -8.50
CA TYR A 123 -4.53 -11.39 -8.61
C TYR A 123 -4.75 -12.36 -9.76
N SER A 124 -5.77 -13.20 -9.65
CA SER A 124 -6.18 -14.11 -10.73
C SER A 124 -7.65 -13.92 -11.06
N TYR A 125 -8.01 -14.22 -12.30
CA TYR A 125 -9.39 -14.39 -12.72
C TYR A 125 -9.76 -15.86 -12.58
N HIS A 126 -10.35 -16.22 -11.44
CA HIS A 126 -10.70 -17.59 -11.13
C HIS A 126 -11.92 -18.06 -11.92
N ILE A 127 -11.86 -19.26 -12.49
CA ILE A 127 -12.95 -19.89 -13.24
C ILE A 127 -13.87 -20.59 -12.24
N ASP A 128 -14.99 -19.95 -11.90
CA ASP A 128 -15.93 -20.46 -10.91
C ASP A 128 -16.93 -21.47 -11.49
N CYS A 129 -17.28 -21.34 -12.77
CA CYS A 129 -18.25 -22.23 -13.42
C CYS A 129 -17.93 -22.48 -14.90
N LYS A 130 -17.54 -23.72 -15.21
CA LYS A 130 -17.20 -24.21 -16.56
C LYS A 130 -18.41 -24.76 -17.34
N GLU A 131 -19.52 -25.05 -16.66
CA GLU A 131 -20.59 -25.92 -17.19
C GLU A 131 -21.94 -25.22 -17.33
N CYS A 132 -21.99 -24.11 -18.05
CA CYS A 132 -23.25 -23.59 -18.59
C CYS A 132 -23.32 -23.93 -20.08
N PHE A 133 -23.99 -25.03 -20.44
CA PHE A 133 -24.11 -25.50 -21.83
C PHE A 133 -22.76 -25.71 -22.55
N GLY A 134 -21.73 -26.16 -21.81
CA GLY A 134 -20.38 -26.37 -22.34
C GLY A 134 -19.57 -25.09 -22.56
N GLN A 135 -20.04 -23.95 -22.04
CA GLN A 135 -19.35 -22.65 -22.07
C GLN A 135 -19.05 -22.14 -20.66
N LEU A 136 -17.94 -21.40 -20.56
CA LEU A 136 -17.55 -20.67 -19.37
C LEU A 136 -18.59 -19.57 -19.09
N CYS A 137 -19.22 -19.61 -17.91
CA CYS A 137 -20.27 -18.64 -17.56
C CYS A 137 -19.95 -17.76 -16.37
N LYS A 138 -18.89 -18.07 -15.61
CA LYS A 138 -18.46 -17.21 -14.50
C LYS A 138 -16.96 -17.28 -14.27
N THR A 139 -16.36 -16.08 -14.30
CA THR A 139 -14.97 -15.83 -13.96
C THR A 139 -14.93 -14.64 -13.01
N THR A 140 -14.28 -14.78 -11.85
CA THR A 140 -14.27 -13.75 -10.80
C THR A 140 -12.83 -13.39 -10.41
N PRO A 141 -12.46 -12.10 -10.34
CA PRO A 141 -11.12 -11.70 -9.94
C PRO A 141 -10.93 -11.76 -8.41
N HIS A 142 -9.81 -12.34 -7.99
CA HIS A 142 -9.40 -12.39 -6.59
C HIS A 142 -7.90 -12.09 -6.43
N SER A 143 -7.59 -11.13 -5.56
CA SER A 143 -6.23 -10.82 -5.14
C SER A 143 -5.69 -11.89 -4.17
N PHE A 144 -4.38 -12.10 -4.23
CA PHE A 144 -3.60 -12.99 -3.38
C PHE A 144 -2.13 -12.50 -3.36
N THR A 145 -1.22 -13.28 -2.78
CA THR A 145 0.22 -12.97 -2.83
C THR A 145 1.05 -14.20 -3.13
N PHE A 146 2.14 -14.02 -3.88
CA PHE A 146 3.24 -14.98 -3.93
C PHE A 146 4.22 -14.68 -2.80
N TYR A 147 4.77 -15.71 -2.17
CA TYR A 147 5.72 -15.54 -1.08
C TYR A 147 6.89 -16.51 -1.14
N SER A 148 8.01 -16.10 -0.56
CA SER A 148 9.23 -16.91 -0.39
C SER A 148 9.82 -16.69 1.00
N ASP A 149 10.11 -17.79 1.69
CA ASP A 149 10.74 -17.83 3.01
C ASP A 149 12.25 -18.15 2.95
N ASP A 150 12.80 -18.30 1.75
CA ASP A 150 14.16 -18.79 1.51
C ASP A 150 14.94 -17.91 0.53
N HIS A 151 14.70 -16.59 0.60
CA HIS A 151 15.37 -15.56 -0.20
C HIS A 151 15.24 -15.81 -1.71
N GLY A 152 14.04 -16.22 -2.14
CA GLY A 152 13.69 -16.39 -3.54
C GLY A 152 14.18 -17.68 -4.19
N ARG A 153 14.65 -18.67 -3.42
CA ARG A 153 15.02 -20.00 -3.93
C ARG A 153 13.78 -20.82 -4.29
N GLY A 154 12.74 -20.74 -3.47
CA GLY A 154 11.43 -21.34 -3.67
C GLY A 154 10.32 -20.31 -3.47
N TRP A 155 9.23 -20.47 -4.22
CA TRP A 155 8.06 -19.58 -4.17
C TRP A 155 6.78 -20.39 -4.06
N ARG A 156 5.80 -19.82 -3.36
CA ARG A 156 4.44 -20.35 -3.18
C ARG A 156 3.45 -19.21 -3.38
N PHE A 157 2.16 -19.52 -3.44
CA PHE A 157 1.11 -18.51 -3.34
C PHE A 157 0.17 -18.80 -2.17
N GLY A 158 -0.33 -17.74 -1.55
CA GLY A 158 -1.29 -17.82 -0.45
C GLY A 158 -2.73 -18.01 -0.94
N GLU A 159 -3.65 -18.13 0.00
CA GLU A 159 -5.08 -18.14 -0.28
C GLU A 159 -5.56 -16.77 -0.80
N PHE A 160 -6.68 -16.81 -1.51
CA PHE A 160 -7.30 -15.65 -2.11
C PHE A 160 -8.08 -14.83 -1.08
N ILE A 161 -8.16 -13.52 -1.29
CA ILE A 161 -9.10 -12.68 -0.54
C ILE A 161 -10.52 -13.16 -0.86
N PRO A 162 -11.29 -13.61 0.15
CA PRO A 162 -12.61 -14.16 -0.10
C PRO A 162 -13.64 -13.03 -0.27
N ASN A 163 -14.91 -13.42 -0.44
CA ASN A 163 -16.14 -12.60 -0.41
C ASN A 163 -16.30 -11.40 -1.37
N LEU A 164 -15.25 -10.71 -1.80
CA LEU A 164 -15.33 -9.55 -2.70
C LEU A 164 -14.44 -9.72 -3.93
N GLN A 165 -14.88 -9.13 -5.04
CA GLN A 165 -14.09 -9.05 -6.26
C GLN A 165 -12.92 -8.11 -6.05
N THR A 166 -11.71 -8.60 -6.25
CA THR A 166 -10.47 -7.86 -5.99
C THR A 166 -9.48 -8.07 -7.13
N GLY A 167 -8.90 -6.97 -7.63
CA GLY A 167 -7.98 -6.96 -8.77
C GLY A 167 -6.56 -6.60 -8.36
N GLU A 168 -5.94 -5.66 -9.08
CA GLU A 168 -4.59 -5.18 -8.77
C GLU A 168 -4.49 -4.68 -7.33
N CYS A 169 -3.44 -5.08 -6.63
CA CYS A 169 -3.27 -4.80 -5.20
C CYS A 169 -1.81 -4.54 -4.82
N GLN A 170 -1.62 -3.93 -3.65
CA GLN A 170 -0.32 -3.81 -2.98
C GLN A 170 -0.46 -4.13 -1.49
N LEU A 171 0.68 -4.42 -0.86
CA LEU A 171 0.77 -4.94 0.50
C LEU A 171 1.58 -4.01 1.39
N VAL A 172 1.23 -3.95 2.67
CA VAL A 172 2.01 -3.28 3.70
C VAL A 172 1.98 -4.09 4.99
N SER A 173 3.14 -4.24 5.64
CA SER A 173 3.19 -4.77 7.00
C SER A 173 2.85 -3.67 7.98
N VAL A 174 1.87 -3.91 8.85
CA VAL A 174 1.36 -2.92 9.79
C VAL A 174 1.66 -3.39 11.21
N ASP A 175 2.55 -2.65 11.86
CA ASP A 175 2.86 -2.79 13.28
C ASP A 175 1.95 -1.91 14.14
N GLU A 176 1.50 -2.43 15.28
CA GLU A 176 0.67 -1.71 16.26
C GLU A 176 1.45 -1.41 17.55
N GLU A 177 0.95 -0.47 18.35
CA GLU A 177 1.55 -0.08 19.63
C GLU A 177 1.60 -1.24 20.65
N ASP A 178 0.68 -2.20 20.54
CA ASP A 178 0.64 -3.40 21.39
C ASP A 178 1.64 -4.49 20.96
N GLY A 179 2.43 -4.23 19.92
CA GLY A 179 3.41 -5.15 19.36
C GLY A 179 2.81 -6.19 18.41
N SER A 180 1.51 -6.15 18.14
CA SER A 180 0.91 -6.98 17.10
C SER A 180 1.30 -6.51 15.70
N ASN A 181 1.38 -7.45 14.76
CA ASN A 181 1.62 -7.18 13.34
C ASN A 181 0.52 -7.82 12.50
N VAL A 182 0.13 -7.17 11.42
CA VAL A 182 -0.78 -7.71 10.42
C VAL A 182 -0.30 -7.33 9.02
N LEU A 183 -0.43 -8.27 8.08
CA LEU A 183 -0.26 -7.94 6.67
C LEU A 183 -1.56 -7.33 6.15
N TYR A 184 -1.46 -6.10 5.67
CA TYR A 184 -2.54 -5.34 5.07
C TYR A 184 -2.47 -5.42 3.55
N CYS A 185 -3.59 -5.69 2.89
CA CYS A 185 -3.73 -5.66 1.43
C CYS A 185 -4.72 -4.57 1.02
N ASN A 186 -4.27 -3.67 0.14
CA ASN A 186 -5.11 -2.67 -0.52
C ASN A 186 -5.40 -3.11 -1.96
N ALA A 187 -6.64 -3.44 -2.29
CA ALA A 187 -7.00 -4.00 -3.60
C ALA A 187 -7.99 -3.13 -4.38
N ARG A 188 -7.77 -3.06 -5.70
CA ARG A 188 -8.69 -2.49 -6.68
C ARG A 188 -9.99 -3.26 -6.68
N SER A 189 -11.10 -2.53 -6.82
CA SER A 189 -12.43 -3.12 -6.81
C SER A 189 -13.38 -2.42 -7.77
N PRO A 190 -14.31 -3.15 -8.40
CA PRO A 190 -15.38 -2.56 -9.21
C PRO A 190 -16.55 -2.01 -8.37
N LEU A 191 -16.45 -2.04 -7.04
CA LEU A 191 -17.56 -1.71 -6.11
C LEU A 191 -17.59 -0.22 -5.70
N GLY A 192 -16.86 0.65 -6.40
CA GLY A 192 -16.81 2.09 -6.14
C GLY A 192 -15.91 2.52 -4.97
N PHE A 193 -15.32 1.56 -4.25
CA PHE A 193 -14.37 1.80 -3.16
C PHE A 193 -13.28 0.73 -3.16
N ARG A 194 -12.12 1.06 -2.58
CA ARG A 194 -11.04 0.10 -2.33
C ARG A 194 -11.51 -1.02 -1.40
N VAL A 195 -10.96 -2.20 -1.61
CA VAL A 195 -11.12 -3.34 -0.69
C VAL A 195 -9.85 -3.46 0.13
N GLN A 196 -10.02 -3.47 1.45
CA GLN A 196 -8.98 -3.79 2.41
C GLN A 196 -9.17 -5.24 2.89
N ALA A 197 -8.10 -6.02 2.91
CA ALA A 197 -8.06 -7.31 3.57
C ALA A 197 -6.85 -7.43 4.48
N LEU A 198 -6.96 -8.26 5.51
CA LEU A 198 -5.93 -8.46 6.52
C LEU A 198 -5.51 -9.93 6.57
N SER A 199 -4.24 -10.20 6.82
CA SER A 199 -3.68 -11.54 7.03
C SER A 199 -2.83 -11.53 8.30
N THR A 200 -3.06 -12.52 9.18
CA THR A 200 -2.32 -12.70 10.44
C THR A 200 -1.21 -13.76 10.33
N ASP A 201 -0.98 -14.30 9.14
CA ASP A 201 0.00 -15.35 8.83
C ASP A 201 0.91 -14.95 7.66
N ASP A 202 1.18 -13.64 7.56
CA ASP A 202 2.14 -13.05 6.63
C ASP A 202 1.83 -13.40 5.16
N GLY A 203 0.56 -13.34 4.79
CA GLY A 203 0.07 -13.48 3.42
C GLY A 203 -0.25 -14.91 2.98
N ALA A 204 -0.17 -15.90 3.88
CA ALA A 204 -0.58 -17.26 3.55
C ALA A 204 -2.11 -17.39 3.48
N VAL A 205 -2.86 -16.69 4.33
CA VAL A 205 -4.33 -16.63 4.35
C VAL A 205 -4.82 -15.20 4.59
N PHE A 206 -5.74 -14.74 3.76
CA PHE A 206 -6.44 -13.47 3.96
C PHE A 206 -7.82 -13.67 4.58
N HIS A 207 -8.16 -12.82 5.55
CA HIS A 207 -9.53 -12.67 6.02
C HIS A 207 -10.41 -11.98 4.98
N GLY A 208 -11.73 -12.01 5.21
CA GLY A 208 -12.68 -11.38 4.32
C GLY A 208 -12.47 -9.89 4.13
N GLY A 209 -12.56 -9.46 2.87
CA GLY A 209 -12.35 -8.07 2.48
C GLY A 209 -13.46 -7.14 3.00
N GLN A 210 -13.08 -5.88 3.27
CA GLN A 210 -13.94 -4.79 3.71
C GLN A 210 -13.82 -3.61 2.74
N LEU A 211 -14.95 -2.96 2.41
CA LEU A 211 -14.95 -1.73 1.62
C LEU A 211 -14.49 -0.55 2.46
N VAL A 212 -13.53 0.22 1.94
CA VAL A 212 -13.00 1.42 2.61
C VAL A 212 -13.68 2.65 2.03
N GLN A 213 -14.75 3.11 2.67
CA GLN A 213 -15.59 4.21 2.12
C GLN A 213 -14.83 5.53 1.91
N ARG A 214 -13.71 5.72 2.63
CA ARG A 214 -12.81 6.86 2.49
C ARG A 214 -11.94 6.82 1.24
N LEU A 215 -11.76 5.65 0.62
CA LEU A 215 -10.91 5.45 -0.56
C LEU A 215 -11.78 5.06 -1.76
N VAL A 216 -12.16 6.07 -2.54
CA VAL A 216 -13.05 5.91 -3.71
C VAL A 216 -12.36 5.23 -4.89
N GLU A 217 -13.15 4.59 -5.74
CA GLU A 217 -12.75 4.04 -7.04
C GLU A 217 -13.60 4.67 -8.15
N PRO A 218 -13.02 5.01 -9.32
CA PRO A 218 -13.81 5.34 -10.51
C PRO A 218 -14.59 4.10 -11.02
N PRO A 219 -15.50 4.23 -12.00
CA PRO A 219 -16.42 3.14 -12.40
C PRO A 219 -15.79 1.81 -12.83
N HIS A 220 -14.53 1.83 -13.30
CA HIS A 220 -13.77 0.63 -13.65
C HIS A 220 -12.61 0.34 -12.68
N GLY A 221 -12.53 1.10 -11.60
CA GLY A 221 -11.40 1.16 -10.68
C GLY A 221 -10.09 1.65 -11.33
N CYS A 222 -9.07 1.80 -10.49
CA CYS A 222 -7.72 2.15 -10.86
C CYS A 222 -6.73 1.44 -9.93
N HIS A 223 -5.51 1.15 -10.41
CA HIS A 223 -4.44 0.77 -9.50
C HIS A 223 -4.10 1.95 -8.59
N GLY A 224 -3.71 1.65 -7.35
CA GLY A 224 -3.24 2.60 -6.36
C GLY A 224 -2.19 1.93 -5.49
N SER A 225 -1.19 2.70 -5.07
CA SER A 225 -0.07 2.20 -4.29
C SER A 225 -0.30 2.30 -2.79
N VAL A 226 0.36 1.47 -1.99
CA VAL A 226 0.35 1.60 -0.52
C VAL A 226 1.75 1.33 0.04
N ILE A 227 2.20 2.16 0.98
CA ILE A 227 3.43 1.92 1.75
C ILE A 227 3.22 2.22 3.22
N GLY A 228 3.95 1.50 4.07
CA GLY A 228 4.01 1.73 5.50
C GLY A 228 5.32 2.39 5.88
N PHE A 229 5.28 3.22 6.92
CA PHE A 229 6.46 3.81 7.53
C PHE A 229 6.25 3.97 9.04
N PRO A 230 7.32 3.97 9.85
CA PRO A 230 7.20 4.17 11.30
C PRO A 230 6.55 5.51 11.61
N ALA A 231 5.56 5.52 12.52
CA ALA A 231 4.94 6.75 13.00
C ALA A 231 6.02 7.67 13.60
N PRO A 232 6.04 8.97 13.23
CA PRO A 232 6.99 9.91 13.81
C PRO A 232 6.71 10.11 15.30
N PHE A 233 7.78 10.33 16.09
CA PHE A 233 7.64 10.87 17.44
C PHE A 233 7.19 12.33 17.34
N VAL A 234 5.88 12.59 17.25
CA VAL A 234 5.37 13.96 17.15
C VAL A 234 5.48 14.64 18.51
N TYR A 235 6.41 15.57 18.64
CA TYR A 235 6.48 16.48 19.78
C TYR A 235 5.33 17.49 19.68
N VAL A 236 4.32 17.40 20.54
CA VAL A 236 3.27 18.42 20.66
C VAL A 236 3.74 19.46 21.68
N PRO A 237 4.08 20.70 21.31
CA PRO A 237 4.37 21.74 22.28
C PRO A 237 3.09 22.01 23.09
N ALA A 238 3.18 21.89 24.42
CA ALA A 238 2.11 22.37 25.28
C ALA A 238 1.92 23.87 25.00
N THR A 239 0.67 24.29 24.77
CA THR A 239 0.32 25.71 24.69
C THR A 239 0.85 26.43 25.93
N PRO A 240 1.46 27.63 25.80
CA PRO A 240 1.92 28.36 26.97
C PRO A 240 0.70 28.65 27.84
N GLN A 241 0.66 28.03 29.03
CA GLN A 241 -0.29 28.45 30.04
C GLN A 241 0.05 29.89 30.46
N ALA A 242 -0.99 30.68 30.71
CA ALA A 242 -0.89 32.06 31.13
C ALA A 242 0.14 32.25 32.27
N PRO A 243 0.84 33.41 32.32
CA PRO A 243 2.00 33.58 33.19
C PRO A 243 1.56 33.60 34.66
N GLY A 244 1.92 32.57 35.41
CA GLY A 244 1.70 32.55 36.86
C GLY A 244 1.74 31.17 37.52
N SER A 245 2.77 30.35 37.30
CA SER A 245 3.11 29.23 38.18
C SER A 245 4.59 28.85 38.02
N PRO A 246 5.33 28.48 39.10
CA PRO A 246 6.77 28.35 39.05
C PRO A 246 7.22 27.01 38.43
N LEU A 247 8.33 27.09 37.70
CA LEU A 247 9.20 26.04 37.15
C LEU A 247 8.86 24.60 37.58
N GLY A 248 8.28 23.82 36.66
CA GLY A 248 8.09 22.38 36.81
C GLY A 248 7.98 21.66 35.46
N GLY A 249 9.06 20.95 35.09
CA GLY A 249 9.09 19.78 34.21
C GLY A 249 8.60 19.90 32.76
N LEU A 250 9.50 19.76 31.78
CA LEU A 250 9.15 19.37 30.42
C LEU A 250 8.43 18.01 30.46
N ALA A 251 7.11 17.99 30.25
CA ALA A 251 6.34 16.77 30.09
C ALA A 251 5.88 16.64 28.63
N CYS A 252 6.44 15.65 27.91
CA CYS A 252 5.92 15.17 26.64
C CYS A 252 4.47 14.68 26.82
N ARG A 253 3.52 15.27 26.09
CA ARG A 253 2.18 14.69 25.96
C ARG A 253 2.15 13.80 24.74
N LEU A 254 2.25 12.50 24.97
CA LEU A 254 1.86 11.46 24.02
C LEU A 254 0.35 11.63 23.72
N LEU A 255 -0.03 11.53 22.44
CA LEU A 255 -1.43 11.27 22.07
C LEU A 255 -1.75 9.81 22.36
N SER A 256 -1.73 9.41 23.64
CA SER A 256 -2.15 8.07 24.07
C SER A 256 -3.22 8.18 25.15
N ARG A 257 -4.29 7.40 25.00
CA ARG A 257 -5.39 7.30 25.96
C ARG A 257 -4.85 6.69 27.27
N GLN A 258 -4.70 7.49 28.32
CA GLN A 258 -4.42 6.97 29.65
C GLN A 258 -5.61 6.16 30.17
N ALA A 259 -5.39 4.86 30.40
CA ALA A 259 -6.18 4.09 31.35
C ALA A 259 -5.74 4.51 32.76
N HIS A 260 -6.69 4.99 33.57
CA HIS A 260 -6.47 5.30 34.98
C HIS A 260 -6.39 4.02 35.83
N GLY A 261 -5.48 4.02 36.81
CA GLY A 261 -5.66 3.32 38.07
C GLY A 261 -4.46 2.52 38.55
N GLY A 262 -3.72 3.03 39.54
CA GLY A 262 -2.70 2.27 40.26
C GLY A 262 -1.87 3.12 41.22
N THR A 263 -2.29 3.12 42.49
CA THR A 263 -1.67 3.81 43.63
C THR A 263 -0.20 3.38 43.85
N LEU A 264 0.70 4.35 44.03
CA LEU A 264 2.10 4.13 44.40
C LEU A 264 2.20 3.63 45.86
N MET A 265 2.78 2.46 46.09
CA MET A 265 3.30 2.06 47.41
C MET A 265 4.78 1.65 47.28
N GLN A 266 5.55 2.06 48.28
CA GLN A 266 7.01 1.94 48.42
C GLN A 266 7.55 0.52 48.20
N GLY A 267 8.74 0.44 47.62
CA GLY A 267 9.32 -0.76 47.04
C GLY A 267 10.12 -1.68 47.97
N ASP A 268 10.53 -2.80 47.36
CA ASP A 268 11.56 -3.75 47.83
C ASP A 268 12.64 -3.88 46.73
N PRO A 269 13.95 -3.90 47.05
CA PRO A 269 15.02 -3.95 46.07
C PRO A 269 15.54 -5.38 45.87
N ALA A 270 14.89 -6.19 45.03
CA ALA A 270 15.48 -7.43 44.50
C ALA A 270 14.68 -7.98 43.31
N ALA A 271 14.80 -7.35 42.14
CA ALA A 271 14.44 -7.97 40.87
C ALA A 271 15.40 -7.46 39.78
N PRO A 272 15.86 -8.32 38.84
CA PRO A 272 16.58 -7.83 37.67
C PRO A 272 15.70 -6.83 36.92
N PRO A 273 16.27 -5.82 36.26
CA PRO A 273 15.47 -4.88 35.48
C PRO A 273 14.67 -5.70 34.45
N ASN A 274 13.34 -5.64 34.53
CA ASN A 274 12.48 -6.09 33.45
C ASN A 274 13.04 -5.49 32.15
N PRO A 275 13.17 -6.26 31.05
CA PRO A 275 13.54 -5.66 29.78
C PRO A 275 12.56 -4.51 29.54
N ALA A 276 13.11 -3.29 29.37
CA ALA A 276 12.31 -2.13 29.06
C ALA A 276 11.42 -2.51 27.87
N PRO A 277 10.11 -2.20 27.90
CA PRO A 277 9.24 -2.50 26.77
C PRO A 277 9.89 -1.88 25.53
N PHE A 278 10.26 -2.73 24.57
CA PHE A 278 10.67 -2.29 23.25
C PHE A 278 9.46 -1.58 22.66
N PHE A 279 9.47 -0.25 22.70
CA PHE A 279 8.44 0.55 22.04
C PHE A 279 8.68 0.45 20.53
N GLN A 280 7.92 -0.42 19.88
CA GLN A 280 7.82 -0.43 18.43
C GLN A 280 6.89 0.71 18.02
N ALA A 281 7.39 1.64 17.22
CA ALA A 281 6.55 2.70 16.67
C ALA A 281 5.45 2.05 15.80
N PRO A 282 4.17 2.43 15.98
CA PRO A 282 3.11 1.92 15.13
C PRO A 282 3.34 2.36 13.68
N THR A 283 2.76 1.64 12.73
CA THR A 283 2.90 1.96 11.30
C THR A 283 1.86 2.96 10.84
N TRP A 284 2.30 4.06 10.25
CA TRP A 284 1.46 4.93 9.44
C TRP A 284 1.52 4.51 7.97
N VAL A 285 0.46 4.80 7.22
CA VAL A 285 0.32 4.32 5.84
C VAL A 285 -0.01 5.48 4.90
N LEU A 286 0.69 5.54 3.76
CA LEU A 286 0.37 6.44 2.65
C LEU A 286 -0.25 5.68 1.48
N TYR A 287 -1.19 6.35 0.80
CA TYR A 287 -1.91 5.80 -0.35
C TYR A 287 -2.18 6.89 -1.41
N PRO A 288 -1.45 6.92 -2.54
CA PRO A 288 -1.73 7.79 -3.66
C PRO A 288 -2.65 7.12 -4.67
N HIS A 289 -3.72 7.81 -5.03
CA HIS A 289 -4.70 7.33 -6.00
C HIS A 289 -5.51 8.50 -6.58
N PRO A 290 -6.10 8.38 -7.79
CA PRO A 290 -7.08 9.32 -8.27
C PRO A 290 -8.21 9.58 -7.26
N THR A 291 -8.57 10.83 -7.04
CA THR A 291 -9.50 11.22 -5.96
C THR A 291 -10.95 11.32 -6.40
N SER A 292 -11.23 11.16 -7.70
CA SER A 292 -12.59 11.20 -8.24
C SER A 292 -13.23 9.81 -8.31
N SER A 293 -14.48 9.72 -7.83
CA SER A 293 -15.33 8.54 -8.01
C SER A 293 -15.87 8.37 -9.44
N MET A 294 -15.61 9.33 -10.34
CA MET A 294 -16.17 9.35 -11.68
C MET A 294 -15.12 9.12 -12.77
N ALA A 295 -13.86 9.49 -12.52
CA ALA A 295 -12.80 9.40 -13.51
C ALA A 295 -11.41 9.25 -12.89
N ARG A 296 -10.44 8.80 -13.70
CA ARG A 296 -9.02 8.75 -13.35
C ARG A 296 -8.42 10.17 -13.45
N VAL A 297 -8.68 10.99 -12.44
CA VAL A 297 -8.22 12.37 -12.33
C VAL A 297 -7.82 12.72 -10.89
N ASN A 298 -6.96 13.72 -10.78
CA ASN A 298 -6.47 14.30 -9.54
C ASN A 298 -5.76 13.28 -8.65
N MET A 299 -4.45 13.10 -8.86
CA MET A 299 -3.64 12.20 -8.06
C MET A 299 -3.53 12.77 -6.64
N GLY A 300 -4.11 12.07 -5.67
CA GLY A 300 -4.13 12.51 -4.28
C GLY A 300 -3.51 11.49 -3.34
N VAL A 301 -2.74 11.99 -2.37
CA VAL A 301 -2.10 11.22 -1.31
C VAL A 301 -3.00 11.24 -0.08
N HIS A 302 -3.40 10.05 0.39
CA HIS A 302 -4.12 9.86 1.64
C HIS A 302 -3.15 9.35 2.71
N LEU A 303 -3.41 9.71 3.96
CA LEU A 303 -2.69 9.22 5.13
C LEU A 303 -3.65 8.46 6.03
N SER A 304 -3.18 7.37 6.63
CA SER A 304 -3.81 6.75 7.77
C SER A 304 -2.81 6.62 8.92
N THR A 305 -3.22 7.05 10.10
CA THR A 305 -2.45 6.89 11.35
C THR A 305 -2.87 5.65 12.15
N PHE A 306 -3.92 4.95 11.72
CA PHE A 306 -4.48 3.73 12.34
C PHE A 306 -5.03 2.80 11.23
N PRO A 307 -4.16 2.25 10.36
CA PRO A 307 -4.56 1.62 9.09
C PRO A 307 -5.50 0.42 9.22
N ARG A 308 -5.58 -0.23 10.39
CA ARG A 308 -6.58 -1.29 10.63
C ARG A 308 -8.02 -0.75 10.71
N ASP A 309 -8.20 0.50 11.09
CA ASP A 309 -9.50 1.17 11.10
C ASP A 309 -9.76 1.79 9.72
N VAL A 310 -10.77 1.28 9.01
CA VAL A 310 -11.17 1.77 7.68
C VAL A 310 -11.61 3.24 7.66
N GLU A 311 -11.97 3.81 8.82
CA GLU A 311 -12.36 5.21 8.96
C GLU A 311 -11.18 6.16 9.23
N SER A 312 -9.97 5.62 9.43
CA SER A 312 -8.78 6.41 9.79
C SER A 312 -8.16 7.21 8.64
N TRP A 313 -8.58 6.93 7.39
CA TRP A 313 -8.05 7.60 6.21
C TRP A 313 -8.47 9.06 6.16
N THR A 314 -7.50 9.92 5.92
CA THR A 314 -7.70 11.37 5.77
C THR A 314 -8.33 11.71 4.42
N GLU A 315 -8.79 12.96 4.28
CA GLU A 315 -8.97 13.54 2.94
C GLU A 315 -7.62 13.63 2.21
N PRO A 316 -7.60 13.59 0.87
CA PRO A 316 -6.36 13.59 0.10
C PRO A 316 -5.70 14.96 0.01
N TRP A 317 -4.38 14.97 0.02
CA TRP A 317 -3.58 16.05 -0.57
C TRP A 317 -3.37 15.79 -2.06
N VAL A 318 -3.92 16.64 -2.93
CA VAL A 318 -3.75 16.52 -4.38
C VAL A 318 -2.35 16.98 -4.80
N ILE A 319 -1.53 16.04 -5.27
CA ILE A 319 -0.17 16.28 -5.75
C ILE A 319 -0.10 16.56 -7.26
N TYR A 320 -1.18 16.26 -8.00
CA TYR A 320 -1.33 16.58 -9.41
C TYR A 320 -2.80 16.76 -9.77
N GLU A 321 -3.15 17.92 -10.34
CA GLU A 321 -4.50 18.20 -10.87
C GLU A 321 -4.60 17.80 -12.34
N GLY A 322 -5.68 17.09 -12.70
CA GLY A 322 -5.94 16.65 -14.08
C GLY A 322 -5.87 15.12 -14.28
N PRO A 323 -5.82 14.64 -15.53
CA PRO A 323 -5.76 13.22 -15.85
C PRO A 323 -4.59 12.49 -15.18
N SER A 324 -4.89 11.53 -14.30
CA SER A 324 -3.90 10.73 -13.58
C SER A 324 -4.42 9.33 -13.30
N ALA A 325 -3.58 8.31 -13.39
CA ALA A 325 -3.98 6.91 -13.23
C ALA A 325 -3.08 6.15 -12.25
N TYR A 326 -2.30 5.16 -12.73
CA TYR A 326 -1.59 4.25 -11.83
C TYR A 326 -0.50 5.00 -11.07
N SER A 327 -0.22 4.56 -9.83
CA SER A 327 0.85 5.09 -8.98
C SER A 327 1.68 3.97 -8.35
N ASP A 328 2.91 4.27 -7.94
CA ASP A 328 3.77 3.44 -7.10
C ASP A 328 4.61 4.32 -6.16
N LEU A 329 4.65 3.97 -4.87
CA LEU A 329 5.40 4.68 -3.83
C LEU A 329 6.65 3.93 -3.41
N ALA A 330 7.63 4.70 -2.93
CA ALA A 330 8.74 4.20 -2.13
C ALA A 330 8.99 5.12 -0.93
N TYR A 331 9.28 4.52 0.23
CA TYR A 331 9.77 5.18 1.43
C TYR A 331 11.29 5.31 1.37
N MET A 332 11.83 6.45 1.80
CA MET A 332 13.27 6.62 1.94
C MET A 332 13.63 7.49 3.15
N GLU A 333 14.70 7.10 3.83
CA GLU A 333 15.37 7.94 4.81
C GLU A 333 16.44 8.76 4.10
N LEU A 334 16.34 10.08 4.26
CA LEU A 334 17.27 11.03 3.67
C LEU A 334 18.55 11.11 4.52
N PRO A 335 19.73 11.19 3.91
CA PRO A 335 21.02 11.11 4.59
C PRO A 335 21.42 12.40 5.35
N TYR A 336 20.46 13.20 5.83
CA TYR A 336 20.76 14.43 6.59
C TYR A 336 21.09 14.09 8.05
N GLU A 337 22.26 14.54 8.54
CA GLU A 337 22.66 14.43 9.95
C GLU A 337 22.02 15.48 10.87
N GLU A 338 21.35 16.50 10.31
CA GLU A 338 20.66 17.51 11.12
C GLU A 338 19.35 16.93 11.68
N ALA A 339 19.23 16.95 13.01
CA ALA A 339 18.09 16.41 13.74
C ALA A 339 16.77 16.93 13.16
N SER A 340 15.93 16.02 12.65
CA SER A 340 14.57 16.37 12.25
C SER A 340 13.77 16.88 13.46
N ILE A 341 12.71 17.65 13.20
CA ILE A 341 11.77 18.13 14.23
C ILE A 341 11.20 16.96 15.08
N SER A 342 11.22 15.73 14.53
CA SER A 342 10.77 14.49 15.17
C SER A 342 11.87 13.67 15.87
N GLY A 343 13.12 14.17 15.94
CA GLY A 343 14.22 13.48 16.63
C GLY A 343 14.72 12.19 15.95
N GLY A 344 14.43 12.01 14.65
CA GLY A 344 14.85 10.87 13.82
C GLY A 344 15.41 11.28 12.45
N PRO A 345 15.74 10.34 11.55
CA PRO A 345 16.17 10.67 10.19
C PRO A 345 15.08 11.44 9.44
N ALA A 346 15.47 12.33 8.54
CA ALA A 346 14.51 13.03 7.67
C ALA A 346 13.87 12.02 6.70
N ILE A 347 12.54 11.95 6.64
CA ILE A 347 11.82 10.99 5.81
C ILE A 347 11.27 11.67 4.56
N ALA A 348 11.42 11.00 3.42
CA ALA A 348 10.79 11.35 2.16
C ALA A 348 10.09 10.16 1.50
N PHE A 349 9.23 10.51 0.56
CA PHE A 349 8.44 9.58 -0.23
C PHE A 349 8.64 9.91 -1.70
N ALA A 350 8.99 8.89 -2.48
CA ALA A 350 9.04 8.96 -3.93
C ALA A 350 7.75 8.38 -4.50
N CYS A 351 7.12 9.10 -5.43
CA CYS A 351 5.90 8.69 -6.10
C CYS A 351 6.11 8.74 -7.61
N LEU A 352 5.96 7.59 -8.28
CA LEU A 352 5.80 7.52 -9.71
C LEU A 352 4.31 7.40 -10.03
N TYR A 353 3.82 8.14 -11.04
CA TYR A 353 2.44 8.01 -11.45
C TYR A 353 2.22 8.37 -12.92
N GLU A 354 1.22 7.75 -13.53
CA GLU A 354 0.73 8.06 -14.87
C GLU A 354 -0.05 9.37 -14.86
N ASN A 355 0.27 10.29 -15.77
CA ASN A 355 -0.49 11.52 -15.95
C ASN A 355 -0.41 12.08 -17.38
N GLY A 356 -1.14 13.18 -17.60
CA GLY A 356 -1.06 13.97 -18.82
C GLY A 356 -2.05 15.12 -18.83
N THR A 357 -2.07 15.83 -19.96
CA THR A 357 -2.94 17.00 -20.15
C THR A 357 -4.33 16.62 -20.63
N ARG A 358 -4.45 15.62 -21.52
CA ARG A 358 -5.73 15.15 -22.08
C ARG A 358 -6.07 13.74 -21.63
N SER A 359 -5.06 12.91 -21.42
CA SER A 359 -5.19 11.50 -21.01
C SER A 359 -4.17 11.18 -19.91
N PRO A 360 -4.48 10.30 -18.95
CA PRO A 360 -3.51 9.91 -17.94
C PRO A 360 -2.33 9.10 -18.50
N TYR A 361 -2.40 8.61 -19.74
CA TYR A 361 -1.40 7.70 -20.31
C TYR A 361 -0.38 8.40 -21.23
N GLU A 362 -0.23 9.73 -21.11
CA GLU A 362 0.69 10.50 -21.95
C GLU A 362 2.15 10.36 -21.45
N GLN A 363 2.35 10.27 -20.14
CA GLN A 363 3.68 10.18 -19.54
C GLN A 363 3.64 9.54 -18.14
N ILE A 364 4.83 9.27 -17.58
CA ILE A 364 5.02 8.89 -16.18
C ILE A 364 5.79 10.02 -15.51
N SER A 365 5.21 10.60 -14.45
CA SER A 365 5.82 11.65 -13.66
C SER A 365 6.43 11.09 -12.38
N PHE A 366 7.47 11.77 -11.88
CA PHE A 366 8.09 11.52 -10.59
C PHE A 366 7.85 12.73 -9.68
N SER A 367 7.36 12.47 -8.47
CA SER A 367 7.24 13.46 -7.40
C SER A 367 7.98 12.94 -6.17
N MET A 368 8.69 13.83 -5.48
CA MET A 368 9.29 13.55 -4.18
C MET A 368 8.80 14.59 -3.18
N PHE A 369 8.37 14.13 -2.00
CA PHE A 369 7.86 14.99 -0.94
C PHE A 369 8.20 14.41 0.43
N THR A 370 8.30 15.27 1.43
CA THR A 370 8.66 14.90 2.80
C THR A 370 7.44 14.59 3.66
N LEU A 371 7.66 13.98 4.83
CA LEU A 371 6.60 13.87 5.83
C LEU A 371 6.08 15.24 6.31
N TYR A 372 6.93 16.26 6.33
CA TYR A 372 6.49 17.62 6.63
C TYR A 372 5.47 18.12 5.59
N ASP A 373 5.74 17.91 4.30
CA ASP A 373 4.82 18.29 3.22
C ASP A 373 3.47 17.57 3.36
N VAL A 374 3.49 16.27 3.67
CA VAL A 374 2.28 15.49 3.93
C VAL A 374 1.48 16.10 5.08
N LEU A 375 2.12 16.36 6.23
CA LEU A 375 1.43 16.85 7.43
C LEU A 375 0.94 18.30 7.30
N GLN A 376 1.59 19.13 6.49
CA GLN A 376 1.11 20.48 6.19
C GLN A 376 -0.12 20.47 5.29
N ASN A 377 -0.16 19.58 4.30
CA ASN A 377 -1.24 19.54 3.32
C ASN A 377 -2.40 18.62 3.71
N ILE A 378 -2.18 17.69 4.65
CA ILE A 378 -3.19 16.79 5.22
C ILE A 378 -3.39 17.18 6.69
N PRO A 379 -4.38 18.02 7.02
CA PRO A 379 -4.61 18.41 8.41
C PRO A 379 -5.08 17.19 9.21
N LEU A 380 -4.22 16.70 10.10
CA LEU A 380 -4.58 15.72 11.11
C LEU A 380 -5.65 16.34 12.01
N ARG A 381 -6.93 16.02 11.76
CA ARG A 381 -7.99 16.40 12.69
C ARG A 381 -7.70 15.67 13.99
N ALA A 382 -7.36 16.42 15.04
CA ALA A 382 -7.29 15.87 16.39
C ALA A 382 -8.64 15.21 16.69
N THR A 383 -8.67 13.88 16.76
CA THR A 383 -9.85 13.10 17.12
C THR A 383 -10.12 13.26 18.62
N MET A 384 -10.33 14.51 19.07
CA MET A 384 -10.80 14.82 20.42
C MET A 384 -12.33 14.71 20.43
N ALA A 385 -12.80 13.61 21.03
CA ALA A 385 -14.10 13.46 21.68
C ALA A 385 -15.39 13.68 20.84
N ARG A 386 -16.00 12.56 20.42
CA ARG A 386 -17.46 12.38 20.52
C ARG A 386 -17.78 11.08 21.26
N ARG A 387 -17.56 11.10 22.56
CA ARG A 387 -18.32 10.32 23.53
C ARG A 387 -18.61 11.24 24.71
N ASP A 388 -19.61 12.10 24.53
CA ASP A 388 -20.41 12.54 25.65
C ASP A 388 -21.87 12.41 25.23
N GLY A 389 -22.58 11.56 25.97
CA GLY A 389 -24.01 11.36 25.83
C GLY A 389 -24.74 12.63 26.20
N GLY A 390 -25.42 13.22 25.23
CA GLY A 390 -26.35 14.31 25.43
C GLY A 390 -27.45 14.23 24.40
N LEU A 391 -28.65 13.81 24.83
CA LEU A 391 -29.87 13.84 24.02
C LEU A 391 -30.06 15.22 23.36
N PRO A 392 -30.31 15.31 22.05
CA PRO A 392 -30.58 16.60 21.43
C PRO A 392 -31.99 17.07 21.82
N ARG A 393 -32.05 18.16 22.60
CA ARG A 393 -33.29 18.94 22.81
C ARG A 393 -33.79 19.46 21.46
N ARG A 394 -34.98 18.99 21.06
CA ARG A 394 -35.79 19.52 19.95
C ARG A 394 -35.93 21.04 20.06
N ARG A 395 -35.38 21.79 19.09
CA ARG A 395 -35.83 23.15 18.78
C ARG A 395 -36.80 23.09 17.58
N LYS A 396 -38.06 23.45 17.85
CA LYS A 396 -39.09 23.75 16.83
C LYS A 396 -38.73 25.06 16.12
N ARG A 397 -38.81 25.07 14.79
CA ARG A 397 -39.10 26.18 13.86
C ARG A 397 -38.93 25.58 12.45
N GLY A 398 -39.80 25.67 11.48
CA GLY A 398 -41.12 26.25 11.26
C GLY A 398 -41.36 26.03 9.76
N ARG A 399 -42.48 25.41 9.37
CA ARG A 399 -42.85 25.20 7.96
C ARG A 399 -42.88 26.54 7.23
N ARG A 400 -42.33 26.57 6.01
CA ARG A 400 -42.92 27.27 4.85
C ARG A 400 -42.39 26.63 3.56
N SER A 401 -43.29 25.90 2.92
CA SER A 401 -43.26 25.45 1.53
C SER A 401 -43.42 26.64 0.57
N CYS A 402 -42.76 26.60 -0.59
CA CYS A 402 -43.41 26.90 -1.87
C CYS A 402 -42.58 26.39 -3.06
N ILE A 403 -43.25 25.63 -3.91
CA ILE A 403 -42.89 25.32 -5.31
C ILE A 403 -43.59 26.40 -6.14
N ILE A 404 -42.91 26.98 -7.13
CA ILE A 404 -43.58 27.61 -8.27
C ILE A 404 -42.78 27.29 -9.55
N SER A 405 -43.47 26.55 -10.42
CA SER A 405 -43.41 26.46 -11.90
C SER A 405 -42.11 26.12 -12.61
#